data_AF-A0A3E0DXZ3-F1
#
_entry.id   AF-A0A3E0DXZ3-F1
#
_cell.length_a   1.000
_cell.length_b   1.000
_cell.length_c   1.000
_cell.angle_alpha   90.00
_cell.angle_beta   90.00
_cell.angle_gamma   90.00
#
_symmetry.space_group_name_H-M   'P 1'
#
loop_
_entity.id
_entity.type
_entity.pdbx_description
1 polymer ?
#
loop_
_entity_poly.entity_id
_entity_poly.type
_entity_poly.pdbx_seq_one_letter_code
_entity_poly.pdbx_strand_id
1 'polypeptide(L)'
;MTTVCQFVSCKEFPKTSSSYFKYYVNGKVYKENYGQCPPNYESKIGKYFILHYSNLDPEKITVDFSDEVTDTEKIFGAGFKTNE
;
A
#
# COMPACT_ATOMS: atom_id res chain seq x y z
N MET A 1 8.31 -2.10 11.16
CA MET A 1 7.17 -3.02 11.32
C MET A 1 6.55 -3.32 9.96
N THR A 2 5.64 -4.30 9.89
CA THR A 2 4.92 -4.69 8.67
C THR A 2 3.42 -4.54 8.87
N THR A 3 2.72 -4.13 7.82
CA THR A 3 1.26 -4.11 7.75
C THR A 3 0.82 -4.45 6.32
N VAL A 4 -0.48 -4.57 6.11
CA VAL A 4 -1.06 -4.66 4.78
C VAL A 4 -1.39 -3.25 4.30
N CYS A 5 -1.09 -2.96 3.03
CA CYS A 5 -1.49 -1.74 2.36
C CYS A 5 -2.37 -2.06 1.16
N GLN A 6 -3.20 -1.09 0.76
CA GLN A 6 -3.93 -1.11 -0.49
C GLN A 6 -3.23 -0.19 -1.48
N PHE A 7 -2.98 -0.67 -2.70
CA PHE A 7 -2.50 0.17 -3.78
C PHE A 7 -3.66 0.99 -4.35
N VAL A 8 -3.66 2.30 -4.11
CA VAL A 8 -4.80 3.17 -4.42
C VAL A 8 -4.73 3.71 -5.84
N SER A 9 -3.56 4.24 -6.23
CA SER A 9 -3.41 4.85 -7.55
C SER A 9 -1.95 4.97 -7.92
N CYS A 10 -1.70 5.00 -9.21
CA CYS A 10 -0.45 5.44 -9.79
C CYS A 10 -0.69 6.78 -10.49
N LYS A 11 0.21 7.75 -10.32
CA LYS A 11 0.22 8.98 -11.13
C LYS A 11 1.46 9.00 -12.02
N GLU A 12 1.23 9.17 -13.31
CA GLU A 12 2.30 9.38 -14.28
C GLU A 12 2.58 10.87 -14.45
N PHE A 13 3.87 11.21 -14.52
CA PHE A 13 4.39 12.54 -14.79
C PHE A 13 5.31 12.45 -16.02
N PRO A 14 5.65 13.57 -16.70
CA PRO A 14 6.41 13.54 -17.96
C PRO A 14 7.76 12.78 -17.94
N LYS A 15 8.35 12.56 -16.76
CA LYS A 15 9.66 11.88 -16.59
C LYS A 15 9.69 10.83 -15.49
N THR A 16 8.60 10.64 -14.75
CA THR A 16 8.56 9.74 -13.59
C THR A 16 7.12 9.34 -13.31
N SER A 17 6.93 8.38 -12.43
CA SER A 17 5.62 8.06 -11.88
C SER A 17 5.72 7.92 -10.36
N SER A 18 4.58 7.97 -9.69
CA SER A 18 4.48 7.81 -8.24
C SER A 18 3.33 6.88 -7.89
N SER A 19 3.62 5.81 -7.13
CA SER A 19 2.61 4.91 -6.59
C SER A 19 2.11 5.42 -5.24
N TYR A 20 0.80 5.36 -5.01
CA TYR A 20 0.15 5.81 -3.78
C TYR A 20 -0.55 4.66 -3.07
N PHE A 21 -0.36 4.58 -1.76
CA PHE A 21 -0.85 3.49 -0.93
C PHE A 21 -1.65 4.02 0.25
N LYS A 22 -2.66 3.25 0.64
CA LYS A 22 -3.42 3.45 1.87
C LYS A 22 -3.09 2.31 2.82
N TYR A 23 -2.86 2.60 4.09
CA TYR A 23 -2.62 1.58 5.11
C TYR A 23 -3.01 2.11 6.49
N TYR A 24 -3.08 1.21 7.46
CA TYR A 24 -3.42 1.55 8.84
C TYR A 24 -2.28 1.14 9.77
N VAL A 25 -1.97 2.02 10.72
CA VAL A 25 -1.04 1.76 11.82
C VAL A 25 -1.73 2.20 13.10
N ASN A 26 -1.92 1.27 14.05
CA ASN A 26 -2.57 1.52 15.34
C ASN A 26 -3.95 2.22 15.21
N GLY A 27 -4.74 1.84 14.21
CA GLY A 27 -6.07 2.42 13.94
C GLY A 27 -6.06 3.78 13.23
N LYS A 28 -4.89 4.41 13.02
CA LYS A 28 -4.75 5.63 12.21
C LYS A 28 -4.51 5.27 10.75
N VAL A 29 -5.17 6.01 9.85
CA VAL A 29 -5.01 5.87 8.39
C VAL A 29 -3.82 6.71 7.91
N TYR A 30 -3.03 6.12 7.04
CA TYR A 30 -1.92 6.76 6.34
C TYR A 30 -2.12 6.65 4.83
N LYS A 31 -1.67 7.67 4.11
CA LYS A 31 -1.75 7.76 2.64
C LYS A 31 -0.44 8.30 2.10
N GLU A 32 0.47 7.39 1.79
CA GLU A 32 1.83 7.74 1.37
C GLU A 32 2.14 7.24 -0.01
N ASN A 33 3.14 7.86 -0.65
CA ASN A 33 3.68 7.39 -1.91
C ASN A 33 4.99 6.64 -1.71
N TYR A 34 5.22 5.63 -2.55
CA TYR A 34 6.48 4.90 -2.56
C TYR A 34 6.87 4.48 -3.97
N GLY A 35 8.08 4.85 -4.37
CA GLY A 35 8.67 4.46 -5.64
C GLY A 35 7.87 4.91 -6.88
N GLN A 36 8.34 4.42 -8.01
CA GLN A 36 7.64 4.55 -9.29
C GLN A 36 6.52 3.51 -9.39
N CYS A 37 5.66 3.69 -10.38
CA CYS A 37 4.62 2.73 -10.67
C CYS A 37 5.22 1.43 -11.20
N PRO A 38 4.82 0.29 -10.64
CA PRO A 38 5.27 -1.00 -11.15
C PRO A 38 4.73 -1.23 -12.56
N PRO A 39 5.36 -2.13 -13.35
CA PRO A 39 4.78 -2.57 -14.60
C PRO A 39 3.38 -3.17 -14.36
N ASN A 40 2.46 -2.90 -15.28
CA ASN A 40 1.06 -3.33 -15.19
C ASN A 40 0.34 -2.82 -13.92
N TYR A 41 0.69 -1.63 -13.42
CA TYR A 41 0.10 -1.07 -12.19
C TYR A 41 -1.43 -1.02 -12.24
N GLU A 42 -2.04 -0.86 -13.41
CA GLU A 42 -3.51 -0.82 -13.58
C GLU A 42 -4.18 -2.07 -13.01
N SER A 43 -3.57 -3.25 -13.24
CA SER A 43 -4.05 -4.52 -12.70
C SER A 43 -3.79 -4.71 -11.20
N LYS A 44 -2.97 -3.82 -10.60
CA LYS A 44 -2.59 -3.82 -9.19
C LYS A 44 -3.36 -2.79 -8.36
N ILE A 45 -4.04 -1.84 -8.99
CA ILE A 45 -4.91 -0.88 -8.29
C ILE A 45 -6.03 -1.63 -7.56
N GLY A 46 -6.29 -1.23 -6.32
CA GLY A 46 -7.27 -1.85 -5.43
C GLY A 46 -6.77 -3.10 -4.71
N LYS A 47 -5.67 -3.71 -5.16
CA LYS A 47 -5.08 -4.90 -4.55
C LYS A 47 -4.27 -4.59 -3.30
N TYR A 48 -4.04 -5.62 -2.51
CA TYR A 48 -3.34 -5.52 -1.23
C TYR A 48 -1.94 -6.12 -1.30
N PHE A 49 -1.01 -5.49 -0.60
CA PHE A 49 0.42 -5.85 -0.59
C PHE A 49 1.01 -5.67 0.79
N ILE A 50 2.14 -6.33 1.05
CA ILE A 50 2.89 -6.12 2.28
C ILE A 50 3.62 -4.78 2.22
N LEU A 51 3.44 -4.00 3.28
CA LEU A 51 4.10 -2.72 3.48
C LEU A 51 4.95 -2.78 4.74
N HIS A 52 6.22 -2.39 4.59
CA HIS A 52 7.15 -2.17 5.67
C HIS A 52 7.20 -0.68 5.99
N TYR A 53 7.08 -0.33 7.27
CA TYR A 53 7.19 1.05 7.74
C TYR A 53 8.17 1.18 8.91
N SER A 54 8.77 2.35 9.08
CA SER A 54 9.67 2.63 10.22
C SER A 54 8.87 2.85 11.51
N ASN A 55 9.36 2.29 12.62
CA ASN A 55 8.77 2.54 13.94
C ASN A 55 8.99 3.98 14.42
N LEU A 56 10.06 4.63 13.95
CA LEU A 56 10.38 6.01 14.28
C LEU A 56 9.59 7.00 13.43
N ASP A 57 9.20 6.58 12.22
CA ASP A 57 8.54 7.43 11.22
C ASP A 57 7.62 6.57 10.34
N PRO A 58 6.32 6.46 10.68
CA PRO A 58 5.38 5.61 9.95
C PRO A 58 5.13 6.05 8.50
N GLU A 59 5.57 7.25 8.09
CA GLU A 59 5.45 7.75 6.71
C GLU A 59 6.58 7.22 5.82
N LYS A 60 7.70 6.78 6.42
CA LYS A 60 8.76 6.07 5.69
C LYS A 60 8.36 4.63 5.44
N ILE A 61 7.94 4.39 4.21
CA ILE A 61 7.41 3.09 3.78
C ILE A 61 8.26 2.42 2.70
N THR A 62 8.06 1.11 2.55
CA THR A 62 8.53 0.30 1.43
C THR A 62 7.48 -0.77 1.17
N VAL A 63 7.12 -0.96 -0.10
CA VAL A 63 6.06 -1.89 -0.50
C VAL A 63 6.66 -3.05 -1.28
N ASP A 64 6.31 -4.27 -0.89
CA ASP A 64 6.67 -5.48 -1.62
C ASP A 64 5.56 -5.83 -2.61
N PHE A 65 5.85 -5.68 -3.90
CA PHE A 65 4.93 -5.99 -4.99
C PHE A 65 5.02 -7.44 -5.50
N SER A 66 5.91 -8.24 -4.93
CA SER A 66 6.17 -9.63 -5.34
C SER A 66 4.97 -10.51 -5.05
N ASP A 67 4.36 -10.33 -3.87
CA ASP A 67 3.23 -11.14 -3.40
C ASP A 67 2.00 -10.28 -3.08
N GLU A 68 0.90 -10.59 -3.74
CA GLU A 68 -0.41 -10.04 -3.43
C GLU A 68 -0.98 -10.69 -2.17
N VAL A 69 -1.47 -9.87 -1.25
CA VAL A 69 -2.17 -10.33 -0.05
C VAL A 69 -3.64 -10.54 -0.40
N THR A 70 -4.08 -11.79 -0.49
CA THR A 70 -5.49 -12.16 -0.73
C THR A 70 -6.20 -12.67 0.53
N ASP A 71 -5.43 -12.94 1.58
CA ASP A 71 -5.92 -13.42 2.87
C ASP A 71 -6.77 -12.35 3.56
N THR A 72 -8.07 -12.65 3.66
CA THR A 72 -9.07 -11.74 4.22
C THR A 72 -8.83 -11.47 5.71
N GLU A 73 -8.36 -12.45 6.48
CA GLU A 73 -8.06 -12.26 7.90
C GLU A 73 -6.88 -11.30 8.08
N LYS A 74 -5.86 -11.38 7.23
CA LYS A 74 -4.74 -10.43 7.23
C LYS A 74 -5.18 -9.02 6.83
N ILE A 75 -6.03 -8.90 5.81
CA ILE A 75 -6.56 -7.61 5.35
C ILE A 75 -7.41 -6.96 6.46
N PHE A 76 -8.29 -7.72 7.10
CA PHE A 76 -9.12 -7.21 8.21
C PHE A 76 -8.32 -6.93 9.48
N GLY A 77 -7.37 -7.80 9.82
CA GLY A 77 -6.44 -7.59 10.92
C GLY A 77 -5.60 -6.33 10.74
N ALA A 78 -5.30 -5.96 9.50
CA ALA A 78 -4.63 -4.70 9.16
C ALA A 78 -5.55 -3.47 9.16
N GLY A 79 -6.86 -3.61 9.47
CA GLY A 79 -7.79 -2.49 9.65
C GLY A 79 -8.66 -2.15 8.45
N PHE A 80 -8.53 -2.86 7.32
CA PHE A 80 -9.46 -2.72 6.21
C PHE A 80 -10.79 -3.42 6.54
N LYS A 81 -11.90 -2.87 6.08
CA LYS A 81 -13.24 -3.47 6.24
C LYS A 81 -13.87 -3.62 4.86
N THR A 82 -14.74 -4.62 4.67
CA THR A 82 -15.42 -4.93 3.40
C THR A 82 -16.35 -3.85 2.84
N ASN A 83 -16.46 -2.69 3.49
CA ASN A 83 -17.44 -1.68 3.12
C ASN A 83 -16.72 -0.34 2.84
N GLU A 84 -16.09 -0.24 1.67
CA GLU A 84 -15.81 1.03 0.99
C GLU A 84 -16.32 0.95 -0.46
#